data_AF-A0A0B8QLF3-F1
#
_entry.id   AF-A0A0B8QLF3-F1
#
_cell.length_a   1.000
_cell.length_b   1.000
_cell.length_c   1.000
_cell.angle_alpha   90.00
_cell.angle_beta   90.00
_cell.angle_gamma   90.00
#
_symmetry.space_group_name_H-M   'P 1'
#
loop_
_entity.id
_entity.type
_entity.pdbx_description
1 polymer ?
#
loop_
_entity_poly.entity_id
_entity_poly.type
_entity_poly.pdbx_seq_one_letter_code
_entity_poly.pdbx_strand_id
1 'polypeptide(L)'
;MESNLVSDAIVDVNGRDISDRTGYGATVNWANDDWSVNANFAYMDAVDEENMSMGLNAMYKNFGLGHVYATNEYDNSSFAVGDVNVHTTYASYQLKMC
;
A
#
# COMPACT_ATOMS: atom_id res chain seq x y z
N MET A 1 -0.05 -11.47 7.37
CA MET A 1 0.87 -12.26 6.54
C MET A 1 -0.01 -13.10 5.66
N GLU A 2 -0.11 -12.72 4.40
CA GLU A 2 -0.74 -13.54 3.37
C GLU A 2 0.39 -13.99 2.45
N SER A 3 0.43 -15.30 2.20
CA SER A 3 1.38 -15.96 1.31
C SER A 3 0.55 -16.83 0.37
N ASN A 4 0.94 -16.86 -0.90
CA ASN A 4 0.27 -17.70 -1.88
C ASN A 4 0.43 -19.18 -1.47
N LEU A 5 -0.68 -19.90 -1.36
CA LEU A 5 -0.71 -21.31 -0.92
C LEU A 5 -0.51 -22.30 -2.07
N VAL A 6 -0.48 -21.82 -3.32
CA VAL A 6 -0.30 -22.62 -4.53
C VAL A 6 1.10 -22.36 -5.10
N SER A 7 1.97 -23.35 -4.93
CA SER A 7 3.22 -23.47 -5.69
C SER A 7 2.89 -23.70 -7.17
N ASP A 8 3.66 -23.13 -8.11
CA ASP A 8 3.58 -23.43 -9.55
C ASP A 8 2.30 -22.93 -10.26
N ALA A 9 1.66 -21.86 -9.77
CA ALA A 9 0.49 -21.28 -10.43
C ALA A 9 0.83 -20.61 -11.77
N ILE A 10 2.02 -19.98 -11.84
CA ILE A 10 2.60 -19.37 -13.03
C ILE A 10 4.11 -19.65 -13.02
N VAL A 11 4.56 -20.33 -14.07
CA VAL A 11 5.95 -20.70 -14.34
C VAL A 11 6.45 -19.91 -15.54
N ASP A 12 7.59 -19.24 -15.40
CA ASP A 12 8.25 -18.53 -16.49
C ASP A 12 8.77 -19.54 -17.56
N VAL A 13 9.08 -19.08 -18.77
CA VAL A 13 9.55 -19.91 -19.90
C VAL A 13 10.85 -20.69 -19.61
N ASN A 14 11.56 -20.32 -18.54
CA ASN A 14 12.76 -20.98 -18.02
C ASN A 14 12.48 -21.93 -16.82
N GLY A 15 11.21 -22.19 -16.47
CA GLY A 15 10.83 -23.07 -15.37
C GLY A 15 11.04 -22.47 -13.98
N ARG A 16 11.01 -21.14 -13.85
CA ARG A 16 11.08 -20.43 -12.56
C ARG A 16 9.66 -20.16 -12.04
N ASP A 17 9.40 -20.57 -10.81
CA ASP A 17 8.23 -20.18 -10.04
C ASP A 17 8.26 -18.68 -9.73
N ILE A 18 7.39 -17.92 -10.38
CA ILE A 18 7.19 -16.48 -10.12
C ILE A 18 5.94 -16.23 -9.25
N SER A 19 5.42 -17.29 -8.61
CA SER A 19 4.14 -17.28 -7.89
C SER A 19 4.26 -16.97 -6.40
N ASP A 20 5.47 -16.93 -5.85
CA ASP A 20 5.72 -16.58 -4.46
C ASP A 20 5.63 -15.07 -4.26
N ARG A 21 4.46 -14.60 -3.83
CA ARG A 21 4.22 -13.24 -3.31
C ARG A 21 3.93 -13.35 -1.81
N THR A 22 4.75 -12.69 -1.00
CA THR A 22 4.54 -12.59 0.45
C THR A 22 4.22 -11.14 0.82
N GLY A 23 3.01 -10.94 1.34
CA GLY A 23 2.52 -9.62 1.77
C GLY A 23 2.52 -9.44 3.29
N TYR A 24 3.01 -8.30 3.74
CA TYR A 24 2.95 -7.79 5.11
C TYR A 24 2.13 -6.51 5.15
N GLY A 25 1.20 -6.41 6.10
CA GLY A 25 0.36 -5.24 6.27
C GLY A 25 0.11 -4.97 7.75
N ALA A 26 0.13 -3.70 8.11
CA ALA A 26 -0.18 -3.22 9.45
C ALA A 26 -1.04 -1.96 9.35
N THR A 27 -2.10 -1.93 10.15
CA THR A 27 -2.96 -0.76 10.29
C THR A 27 -3.03 -0.38 11.75
N VAL A 28 -2.79 0.90 12.02
CA VAL A 28 -2.90 1.49 13.35
C VAL A 28 -4.01 2.52 13.33
N ASN A 29 -4.90 2.44 14.32
CA ASN A 29 -6.01 3.36 14.50
C ASN A 29 -5.94 3.91 15.92
N TRP A 30 -5.97 5.23 16.04
CA TRP A 30 -6.03 5.91 17.31
C TRP A 30 -7.09 7.02 17.25
N ALA A 31 -7.96 7.08 18.24
CA ALA A 31 -8.98 8.12 18.30
C ALA A 31 -9.28 8.53 19.74
N ASN A 32 -9.63 9.80 19.91
CA ASN A 32 -10.19 10.41 21.11
C ASN A 32 -11.32 11.37 20.69
N ASP A 33 -11.94 12.07 21.65
CA ASP A 33 -13.11 12.93 21.39
C ASP A 33 -12.96 13.93 20.24
N ASP A 34 -11.77 14.54 20.09
CA ASP A 34 -11.52 15.54 19.05
C ASP A 34 -10.64 15.04 17.89
N TRP A 35 -9.87 13.97 18.09
CA TRP A 35 -8.84 13.52 17.16
C TRP A 35 -9.10 12.09 16.70
N SER A 36 -8.91 11.85 15.41
CA SER A 36 -8.81 10.50 14.85
C SER A 36 -7.60 10.44 13.95
N VAL A 37 -6.74 9.45 14.14
CA VAL A 37 -5.55 9.21 13.31
C VAL A 37 -5.58 7.76 12.87
N ASN A 38 -5.42 7.55 11.57
CA ASN A 38 -5.21 6.23 11.00
C ASN A 38 -3.92 6.22 10.20
N ALA A 39 -3.08 5.24 10.49
CA ALA A 39 -1.89 4.93 9.71
C ALA A 39 -2.05 3.54 9.11
N ASN A 40 -1.70 3.39 7.84
CA ASN A 40 -1.63 2.12 7.13
C ASN A 40 -0.22 1.96 6.57
N PHE A 41 0.29 0.74 6.63
CA PHE A 41 1.54 0.34 6.02
C PHE A 41 1.34 -1.04 5.42
N ALA A 42 1.72 -1.20 4.16
CA ALA A 42 1.75 -2.48 3.48
C ALA A 42 3.04 -2.59 2.68
N TYR A 43 3.67 -3.75 2.76
CA TYR A 43 4.88 -4.11 2.05
C TYR A 43 4.68 -5.49 1.45
N MET A 44 5.01 -5.65 0.19
CA MET A 44 4.90 -6.91 -0.53
C MET A 44 6.24 -7.24 -1.16
N ASP A 45 6.71 -8.43 -0.84
CA ASP A 45 7.96 -9.01 -1.30
C ASP A 45 7.60 -10.12 -2.30
N ALA A 46 8.03 -9.98 -3.54
CA ALA A 46 7.79 -10.94 -4.61
C ALA A 46 9.09 -11.21 -5.40
N VAL A 47 9.16 -12.35 -6.08
CA VAL A 47 10.27 -12.64 -7.00
C VAL A 47 10.29 -11.59 -8.12
N ASP A 48 11.36 -10.80 -8.19
CA ASP A 48 11.57 -9.69 -9.14
C ASP A 48 10.61 -8.46 -8.96
N GLU A 49 9.86 -8.31 -7.85
CA GLU A 49 8.99 -7.14 -7.61
C GLU A 49 8.96 -6.73 -6.13
N GLU A 50 9.26 -5.46 -5.82
CA GLU A 50 9.11 -4.87 -4.49
C GLU A 50 8.01 -3.79 -4.51
N ASN A 51 6.92 -4.00 -3.75
CA ASN A 51 5.81 -3.04 -3.67
C ASN A 51 5.60 -2.56 -2.25
N MET A 52 5.70 -1.24 -2.02
CA MET A 52 5.51 -0.62 -0.71
C MET A 52 4.40 0.43 -0.78
N SER A 53 3.51 0.46 0.21
CA SER A 53 2.55 1.54 0.39
C SER A 53 2.41 1.92 1.86
N MET A 54 2.28 3.20 2.12
CA MET A 54 1.98 3.74 3.44
C MET A 54 1.05 4.92 3.33
N GLY A 55 0.17 5.06 4.30
CA GLY A 55 -0.77 6.17 4.35
C GLY A 55 -0.99 6.62 5.76
N LEU A 56 -1.17 7.92 5.94
CA LEU A 56 -1.51 8.53 7.21
C LEU A 56 -2.66 9.49 6.97
N ASN A 57 -3.72 9.37 7.75
CA ASN A 57 -4.78 10.37 7.82
C ASN A 57 -5.02 10.77 9.26
N ALA A 58 -5.22 12.06 9.47
CA ALA A 58 -5.54 12.66 10.73
C ALA A 58 -6.76 13.56 10.54
N MET A 59 -7.74 13.41 11.42
CA MET A 59 -8.89 14.27 11.55
C MET A 59 -8.85 14.94 12.91
N TYR A 60 -9.07 16.25 12.91
CA TYR A 60 -9.31 17.05 14.09
C TYR A 60 -10.66 17.76 13.93
N LYS A 61 -11.65 17.38 14.74
CA LYS A 61 -13.03 17.87 14.65
C LYS A 61 -13.59 17.72 13.22
N ASN A 62 -13.74 18.83 12.51
CA ASN A 62 -14.28 18.90 11.15
C ASN A 62 -13.20 19.02 10.08
N PHE A 63 -11.93 19.08 10.45
CA PHE A 63 -10.81 19.18 9.52
C PHE A 63 -10.12 17.82 9.39
N GLY A 64 -9.88 17.39 8.14
CA GLY A 64 -9.13 16.19 7.81
C GLY A 64 -7.91 16.53 6.98
N LEU A 65 -6.81 15.86 7.24
CA LEU A 65 -5.61 15.88 6.43
C LEU A 65 -5.13 14.45 6.24
N GLY A 66 -4.76 14.09 5.02
CA GLY A 66 -4.20 12.79 4.74
C GLY A 66 -3.11 12.84 3.69
N HIS A 67 -2.26 11.83 3.79
CA HIS A 67 -1.16 11.60 2.89
C HIS A 67 -1.08 10.11 2.57
N VAL A 68 -0.95 9.79 1.28
CA VAL A 68 -0.77 8.41 0.82
C VAL A 68 0.45 8.38 -0.08
N TYR A 69 1.36 7.47 0.25
CA TYR A 69 2.58 7.19 -0.49
C TYR A 69 2.60 5.72 -0.91
N ALA A 70 2.93 5.45 -2.16
CA ALA A 70 3.17 4.08 -2.62
C ALA A 70 4.26 4.05 -3.68
N THR A 71 5.11 3.04 -3.62
CA THR A 71 6.13 2.72 -4.62
C THR A 71 5.86 1.30 -5.10
N ASN A 72 5.97 1.11 -6.40
CA ASN A 72 5.97 -0.22 -7.01
C ASN A 72 7.20 -0.26 -7.89
N GLU A 73 8.18 -1.07 -7.50
CA GLU A 73 9.42 -1.32 -8.23
C GLU A 73 9.28 -2.68 -8.89
N TYR A 74 9.32 -2.67 -10.22
CA TYR A 74 9.26 -3.89 -11.04
C TYR A 74 10.67 -4.16 -11.55
N ASP A 75 11.35 -5.15 -10.97
CA ASP A 75 12.64 -5.62 -11.47
C ASP A 75 12.42 -6.63 -12.61
N ASN A 76 13.34 -6.64 -13.54
CA ASN A 76 13.07 -7.07 -14.91
C ASN A 76 12.94 -8.60 -15.07
N SER A 77 11.80 -9.05 -15.60
CA SER A 77 11.75 -10.20 -16.52
C SER A 77 10.63 -10.04 -17.56
N SER A 78 10.96 -9.37 -18.66
CA SER A 78 10.33 -9.50 -19.99
C SER A 78 8.95 -8.88 -20.30
N PHE A 79 8.19 -8.28 -19.37
CA PHE A 79 6.82 -7.79 -19.70
C PHE A 79 6.47 -6.33 -19.35
N ALA A 80 7.07 -5.72 -18.32
CA ALA A 80 6.88 -4.29 -18.02
C ALA A 80 8.09 -3.75 -17.25
N VAL A 81 8.54 -2.55 -17.62
CA VAL A 81 9.58 -1.79 -16.90
C VAL A 81 8.96 -0.46 -16.54
N GLY A 82 8.93 -0.12 -15.25
CA GLY A 82 8.53 1.21 -14.82
C GLY A 82 8.24 1.33 -13.34
N ASP A 83 8.93 2.24 -12.67
CA ASP A 83 8.69 2.56 -11.27
C ASP A 83 7.44 3.43 -11.14
N VAL A 84 6.40 2.90 -10.48
CA VAL A 84 5.17 3.66 -10.24
C VAL A 84 5.19 4.21 -8.83
N ASN A 85 5.32 5.54 -8.74
CA ASN A 85 5.36 6.27 -7.49
C ASN A 85 4.09 7.12 -7.34
N VAL A 86 3.31 6.86 -6.29
CA VAL A 86 2.13 7.62 -5.91
C VAL A 86 2.45 8.44 -4.67
N HIS A 87 2.23 9.74 -4.74
CA HIS A 87 2.36 10.65 -3.60
C HIS A 87 1.20 11.65 -3.63
N THR A 88 0.19 11.38 -2.80
CA THR A 88 -1.05 12.15 -2.77
C THR A 88 -1.26 12.76 -1.41
N THR A 89 -1.34 14.09 -1.34
CA THR A 89 -1.76 14.81 -0.13
C THR A 89 -3.14 15.39 -0.36
N TYR A 90 -4.03 15.22 0.62
CA TYR A 90 -5.39 15.77 0.56
C TYR A 90 -5.78 16.40 1.89
N ALA A 91 -6.63 17.41 1.81
CA ALA A 91 -7.24 18.05 2.97
C ALA A 91 -8.76 18.13 2.76
N SER A 92 -9.51 18.01 3.83
CA SER A 92 -10.97 18.11 3.83
C SER A 92 -11.46 18.94 5.01
N TYR A 93 -12.60 19.59 4.83
CA TYR A 93 -13.26 20.29 5.90
C TYR A 93 -14.78 20.14 5.78
N GLN A 94 -15.44 19.81 6.89
CA GLN A 94 -16.89 19.71 6.95
C GLN A 94 -17.50 21.04 7.36
N LEU A 95 -18.25 21.66 6.45
CA LEU A 95 -19.09 22.82 6.73
C LEU A 95 -20.43 22.34 7.30
N LYS A 96 -20.71 22.66 8.57
CA LYS A 96 -22.07 22.58 9.10
C LYS A 96 -22.81 23.86 8.69
N MET A 97 -23.73 23.74 7.74
CA MET A 97 -24.71 24.79 7.44
C MET A 97 -25.88 24.67 8.41
N CYS A 98 -26.25 25.78 9.05
CA CYS A 98 -27.38 25.90 9.96
C CYS A 98 -28.72 25.92 9.22
#